data_AF-H3HCJ1-F1
#
_entry.id   AF-H3HCJ1-F1
#
_cell.length_a   1.000
_cell.length_b   1.000
_cell.length_c   1.000
_cell.angle_alpha   90.00
_cell.angle_beta   90.00
_cell.angle_gamma   90.00
#
_symmetry.space_group_name_H-M   'P 1'
#
loop_
_entity.id
_entity.type
_entity.pdbx_description
1 polymer ?
#
loop_
_entity_poly.entity_id
_entity_poly.type
_entity_poly.pdbx_seq_one_letter_code
_entity_poly.pdbx_strand_id
1 'polypeptide(L)'
;MDVFLLHIDGCADFRWSTPSCSSRVPTGRSLHEVYRVSESDVLIYGGRQIRQSNGLIDVDRLRVTTEVDDFNDTHYSIEWSKPRLSGSLPCSRRGHSTNIIGPNLLLFGGQDDSTGQLENDVRVLNLRRRRWARLDVPGEAPCPRRGFKNQYFGTTLVISSGFVRSTQSGKANHQLPDSDVHVLSLL
;
A
#
# COMPACT_ATOMS: atom_id res chain seq x y z
N MET A 1 -7.24 2.53 14.46
CA MET A 1 -7.26 1.50 13.42
C MET A 1 -7.42 0.19 14.14
N ASP A 2 -8.46 -0.57 13.79
CA ASP A 2 -8.75 -1.81 14.49
C ASP A 2 -8.02 -2.96 13.80
N VAL A 3 -7.56 -3.93 14.57
CA VAL A 3 -6.83 -5.12 14.08
C VAL A 3 -7.53 -6.35 14.64
N PHE A 4 -7.79 -7.30 13.76
CA PHE A 4 -8.36 -8.60 14.10
C PHE A 4 -7.46 -9.69 13.54
N LEU A 5 -7.33 -10.79 14.28
CA LEU A 5 -6.59 -11.98 13.84
C LEU A 5 -7.59 -13.08 13.53
N LEU A 6 -7.52 -13.64 12.32
CA LEU A 6 -8.21 -14.86 11.93
C LEU A 6 -7.21 -16.01 12.05
N HIS A 7 -7.43 -16.86 13.05
CA HIS A 7 -6.69 -18.11 13.20
C HIS A 7 -7.30 -19.15 12.28
N ILE A 8 -6.46 -19.87 11.55
CA ILE A 8 -6.84 -20.87 10.56
C ILE A 8 -6.09 -22.16 10.89
N ASP A 9 -6.78 -23.10 11.52
CA ASP A 9 -6.23 -24.40 11.91
C ASP A 9 -6.81 -25.47 10.98
N GLY A 10 -6.06 -25.78 9.92
CA GLY A 10 -6.55 -26.63 8.83
C GLY A 10 -7.65 -25.97 8.00
N CYS A 11 -8.56 -26.78 7.44
CA CYS A 11 -9.65 -26.30 6.57
C CYS A 11 -11.00 -26.19 7.27
N ALA A 12 -11.09 -26.54 8.56
CA ALA A 12 -12.36 -26.65 9.29
C ALA A 12 -12.46 -25.67 10.46
N ASP A 13 -11.34 -25.31 11.08
CA ASP A 13 -11.35 -24.52 12.31
C ASP A 13 -10.87 -23.09 12.05
N PHE A 14 -11.79 -22.15 12.25
CA PHE A 14 -11.58 -20.72 12.07
C PHE A 14 -12.04 -19.98 13.31
N ARG A 15 -11.18 -19.15 13.88
CA ARG A 15 -11.56 -18.32 15.03
C ARG A 15 -11.00 -16.91 14.90
N TRP A 16 -11.85 -15.94 15.23
CA TRP A 16 -11.43 -14.55 15.36
C TRP A 16 -10.93 -14.27 16.77
N SER A 17 -9.93 -13.40 16.88
CA SER A 17 -9.52 -12.83 18.16
C SER A 17 -9.09 -11.37 17.98
N THR A 18 -9.10 -10.64 19.08
CA THR A 18 -8.56 -9.28 19.14
C THR A 18 -7.26 -9.32 19.93
N PRO A 19 -6.12 -8.94 19.32
CA PRO A 19 -4.87 -8.89 20.04
C PRO A 19 -4.85 -7.72 21.02
N SER A 20 -4.09 -7.85 22.10
CA SER A 20 -3.81 -6.73 22.99
C SER A 20 -2.89 -5.72 22.29
N CYS A 21 -3.04 -4.42 22.56
CA CYS A 21 -2.22 -3.37 21.96
C CYS A 21 -1.82 -2.35 23.02
N SER A 22 -0.52 -2.18 23.25
CA SER A 22 0.03 -1.21 24.20
C SER A 22 0.63 0.04 23.52
N SER A 23 0.73 0.02 22.19
CA SER A 23 1.37 1.06 21.39
C SER A 23 0.37 2.08 20.82
N ARG A 24 0.89 3.20 20.28
CA ARG A 24 0.07 4.21 19.63
C ARG A 24 -0.48 3.68 18.30
N VAL A 25 -1.79 3.60 18.21
CA VAL A 25 -2.49 3.11 17.02
C VAL A 25 -2.51 4.16 15.90
N PRO A 26 -2.22 3.77 14.63
CA PRO A 26 -2.36 4.66 13.48
C PRO A 26 -3.80 5.10 13.22
N THR A 27 -3.91 6.14 12.40
CA THR A 27 -5.20 6.69 11.98
C THR A 27 -5.98 5.68 11.15
N GLY A 28 -7.30 5.63 11.36
CA GLY A 28 -8.20 4.83 10.54
C GLY A 28 -8.14 5.26 9.08
N ARG A 29 -7.96 4.29 8.18
CA ARG A 29 -7.72 4.50 6.75
C ARG A 29 -8.36 3.41 5.89
N SER A 30 -8.66 3.73 4.64
CA SER A 30 -9.12 2.79 3.61
C SER A 30 -8.17 2.80 2.41
N LEU A 31 -8.30 1.81 1.51
CA LEU A 31 -7.48 1.71 0.29
C LEU A 31 -5.96 1.73 0.55
N HIS A 32 -5.55 1.29 1.73
CA HIS A 32 -4.14 1.09 2.08
C HIS A 32 -3.71 -0.29 1.61
N GLU A 33 -2.43 -0.44 1.36
CA GLU A 33 -1.85 -1.73 1.01
C GLU A 33 -1.23 -2.38 2.25
N VAL A 34 -1.34 -3.70 2.36
CA VAL A 34 -0.79 -4.48 3.49
C VAL A 34 0.14 -5.55 2.95
N TYR A 35 1.35 -5.59 3.50
CA TYR A 35 2.37 -6.55 3.07
C TYR A 35 2.98 -7.27 4.25
N ARG A 36 3.02 -8.60 4.18
CA ARG A 36 3.84 -9.40 5.08
C ARG A 36 5.32 -9.16 4.75
N VAL A 37 6.12 -8.81 5.75
CA VAL A 37 7.57 -8.59 5.57
C VAL A 37 8.44 -9.51 6.41
N SER A 38 7.86 -10.16 7.42
CA SER A 38 8.49 -11.25 8.18
C SER A 38 7.41 -12.18 8.72
N GLU A 39 7.81 -13.17 9.51
CA GLU A 39 6.89 -14.05 10.23
C GLU A 39 6.01 -13.30 11.24
N SER A 40 6.50 -12.18 11.79
CA SER A 40 5.85 -11.42 12.86
C SER A 40 5.52 -9.98 12.47
N ASP A 41 5.87 -9.52 11.27
CA ASP A 41 5.70 -8.13 10.88
C ASP A 41 4.92 -7.99 9.58
N VAL A 42 3.98 -7.04 9.59
CA VAL A 42 3.33 -6.53 8.40
C VAL A 42 3.59 -5.03 8.26
N LEU A 43 3.71 -4.57 7.01
CA LEU A 43 3.76 -3.17 6.65
C LEU A 43 2.40 -2.74 6.12
N ILE A 44 1.94 -1.58 6.59
CA ILE A 44 0.77 -0.88 6.10
C ILE A 44 1.29 0.33 5.36
N TYR A 45 0.99 0.43 4.06
CA TYR A 45 1.39 1.54 3.23
C TYR A 45 0.19 2.40 2.82
N GLY A 46 0.33 3.70 3.05
CA GLY A 46 -0.50 4.73 2.44
C GLY A 46 -1.99 4.57 2.68
N GLY A 47 -2.78 4.71 1.61
CA GLY A 47 -4.24 4.72 1.62
C GLY A 47 -4.84 6.11 1.74
N ARG A 48 -6.07 6.19 2.26
CA ARG A 48 -6.81 7.45 2.50
C ARG A 48 -7.32 7.46 3.93
N GLN A 49 -7.06 8.54 4.64
CA GLN A 49 -7.56 8.73 6.00
C GLN A 49 -9.08 8.91 6.00
N ILE A 50 -9.77 8.17 6.87
CA ILE A 50 -11.25 8.14 6.89
C ILE A 50 -11.84 9.50 7.26
N ARG A 51 -11.27 10.17 8.28
CA ARG A 51 -11.87 11.41 8.84
C ARG A 51 -11.49 12.69 8.12
N GLN A 52 -10.29 12.76 7.55
CA GLN A 52 -9.77 13.99 6.93
C GLN A 52 -9.72 13.92 5.41
N SER A 53 -10.14 12.79 4.82
CA SER A 53 -10.18 12.56 3.37
C SER A 53 -8.86 12.68 2.60
N ASN A 54 -7.75 12.94 3.29
CA ASN A 54 -6.40 13.04 2.72
C ASN A 54 -5.85 11.67 2.36
N GLY A 55 -5.15 11.57 1.23
CA GLY A 55 -4.30 10.43 0.92
C GLY A 55 -3.11 10.37 1.89
N LEU A 56 -2.54 9.18 1.99
CA LEU A 56 -1.40 8.88 2.85
C LEU A 56 -0.34 8.21 1.99
N ILE A 57 0.92 8.55 2.27
CA ILE A 57 2.12 7.94 1.69
C ILE A 57 3.08 7.47 2.80
N ASP A 58 2.57 7.40 4.02
CA ASP A 58 3.34 6.93 5.16
C ASP A 58 3.39 5.41 5.21
N VAL A 59 4.35 4.92 5.99
CA VAL A 59 4.52 3.51 6.30
C VAL A 59 4.28 3.36 7.79
N ASP A 60 3.40 2.45 8.17
CA ASP A 60 3.29 1.96 9.53
C ASP A 60 3.70 0.47 9.53
N ARG A 61 4.47 0.06 10.54
CA ARG A 61 4.80 -1.35 10.77
C ARG A 61 3.99 -1.83 11.95
N LEU A 62 3.32 -2.96 11.76
CA LEU A 62 2.62 -3.69 12.79
C LEU A 62 3.40 -4.98 13.07
N ARG A 63 3.90 -5.12 14.30
CA ARG A 63 4.44 -6.36 14.80
C ARG A 63 3.37 -7.12 15.56
N VAL A 64 3.29 -8.43 15.33
CA VAL A 64 2.47 -9.39 16.05
C VAL A 64 3.40 -10.27 16.88
N THR A 65 3.13 -10.37 18.17
CA THR A 65 3.85 -11.20 19.13
C THR A 65 2.90 -12.19 19.77
N THR A 66 3.44 -13.36 20.11
CA THR A 66 2.68 -14.49 20.65
C THR A 66 3.38 -15.00 21.89
N GLU A 67 2.60 -15.20 22.95
CA GLU A 67 3.04 -15.77 24.22
C GLU A 67 2.10 -16.91 24.58
N VAL A 68 2.64 -18.01 25.11
CA VAL A 68 1.87 -19.14 25.62
C VAL A 68 1.99 -19.12 27.13
N ASP A 69 0.87 -19.13 27.83
CA ASP A 69 0.86 -19.10 29.30
C ASP A 69 1.00 -20.52 29.91
N ASP A 70 1.04 -20.58 31.24
CA ASP A 70 1.17 -21.83 31.99
C ASP A 70 -0.04 -22.79 31.80
N PHE A 71 -1.16 -22.29 31.24
CA PHE A 71 -2.34 -23.08 30.90
C PHE A 71 -2.36 -23.53 29.43
N ASN A 72 -1.28 -23.29 28.70
CA ASN A 72 -1.17 -23.56 27.26
C ASN A 72 -2.14 -22.73 26.40
N ASP A 73 -2.62 -21.60 26.93
CA ASP A 73 -3.41 -20.64 26.18
C ASP A 73 -2.48 -19.66 25.44
N THR A 74 -2.81 -19.41 24.17
CA THR A 74 -2.02 -18.54 23.31
C THR A 74 -2.55 -17.12 23.33
N HIS A 75 -1.73 -16.19 23.80
CA HIS A 75 -2.02 -14.75 23.87
C HIS A 75 -1.30 -14.01 22.75
N TYR A 76 -2.04 -13.11 22.09
CA TYR A 76 -1.51 -12.29 21.00
C TYR A 76 -1.45 -10.83 21.41
N SER A 77 -0.32 -10.19 21.10
CA SER A 77 -0.10 -8.77 21.31
C SER A 77 0.40 -8.12 20.03
N ILE A 78 0.12 -6.82 19.87
CA ILE A 78 0.55 -6.04 18.72
C ILE A 78 1.25 -4.75 19.11
N GLU A 79 2.27 -4.42 18.34
CA GLU A 79 3.06 -3.20 18.49
C GLU A 79 3.17 -2.45 17.16
N TRP A 80 2.69 -1.20 17.16
CA TRP A 80 2.80 -0.27 16.05
C TRP A 80 4.08 0.55 16.16
N SER A 81 4.77 0.69 15.04
CA SER A 81 5.92 1.59 14.91
C SER A 81 5.90 2.32 13.58
N LYS A 82 6.44 3.54 13.56
CA LYS A 82 6.53 4.36 12.36
C LYS A 82 7.98 4.51 11.91
N PRO A 83 8.39 3.85 10.81
CA PRO A 83 9.72 4.02 10.26
C PRO A 83 9.95 5.48 9.84
N ARG A 84 11.11 6.04 10.18
CA ARG A 84 11.56 7.31 9.62
C ARG A 84 12.01 7.09 8.18
N LEU A 85 11.35 7.78 7.26
CA LEU A 85 11.65 7.73 5.83
C LEU A 85 12.40 8.99 5.41
N SER A 86 13.23 8.88 4.38
CA SER A 86 14.07 9.97 3.85
C SER A 86 14.14 9.94 2.33
N GLY A 87 14.86 10.88 1.71
CA GLY A 87 15.08 10.92 0.26
C GLY A 87 14.01 11.71 -0.49
N SER A 88 13.79 11.36 -1.76
CA SER A 88 12.83 12.05 -2.64
C SER A 88 11.41 11.55 -2.37
N LEU A 89 10.78 12.03 -1.30
CA LEU A 89 9.42 11.65 -0.95
C LEU A 89 8.43 12.00 -2.09
N PRO A 90 7.47 11.11 -2.40
CA PRO A 90 6.38 11.45 -3.32
C PRO A 90 5.47 12.52 -2.71
N CYS A 91 4.64 13.14 -3.55
CA CYS A 91 3.53 13.96 -3.06
C CYS A 91 2.50 13.08 -2.34
N SER A 92 1.74 13.67 -1.41
CA SER A 92 0.56 13.01 -0.83
C SER A 92 -0.41 12.68 -1.95
N ARG A 93 -0.83 11.42 -2.04
CA ARG A 93 -1.68 10.97 -3.15
C ARG A 93 -2.59 9.82 -2.76
N ARG A 94 -3.74 9.75 -3.42
CA ARG A 94 -4.74 8.67 -3.25
C ARG A 94 -4.96 7.87 -4.53
N GLY A 95 -5.47 6.65 -4.38
CA GLY A 95 -5.73 5.76 -5.51
C GLY A 95 -4.47 5.39 -6.29
N HIS A 96 -3.30 5.52 -5.66
CA HIS A 96 -2.07 4.93 -6.13
C HIS A 96 -2.09 3.42 -5.87
N SER A 97 -1.05 2.73 -6.30
CA SER A 97 -0.85 1.33 -5.96
C SER A 97 0.61 1.05 -5.68
N THR A 98 0.89 0.01 -4.88
CA THR A 98 2.26 -0.37 -4.55
C THR A 98 2.51 -1.86 -4.73
N ASN A 99 3.79 -2.25 -4.85
CA ASN A 99 4.23 -3.63 -4.88
C ASN A 99 5.55 -3.79 -4.11
N ILE A 100 5.70 -4.88 -3.36
CA ILE A 100 7.01 -5.27 -2.82
C ILE A 100 7.78 -6.07 -3.87
N ILE A 101 8.98 -5.59 -4.20
CA ILE A 101 9.90 -6.20 -5.15
C ILE A 101 11.27 -6.30 -4.47
N GLY A 102 11.60 -7.48 -3.98
CA GLY A 102 12.78 -7.69 -3.13
C GLY A 102 12.75 -6.77 -1.89
N PRO A 103 13.79 -5.96 -1.62
CA PRO A 103 13.82 -5.05 -0.48
C PRO A 103 13.12 -3.69 -0.75
N ASN A 104 12.43 -3.56 -1.88
CA ASN A 104 11.91 -2.29 -2.37
C ASN A 104 10.38 -2.31 -2.41
N LEU A 105 9.76 -1.19 -2.06
CA LEU A 105 8.35 -0.93 -2.31
C LEU A 105 8.25 0.03 -3.49
N LEU A 106 7.73 -0.46 -4.60
CA LEU A 106 7.48 0.29 -5.84
C LEU A 106 6.12 0.97 -5.72
N LEU A 107 6.06 2.26 -6.02
CA LEU A 107 4.85 3.08 -6.10
C LEU A 107 4.68 3.57 -7.53
N PHE A 108 3.45 3.42 -8.04
CA PHE A 108 3.06 3.96 -9.34
C PHE A 108 1.74 4.72 -9.23
N GLY A 109 1.67 5.83 -9.97
CA GLY A 109 0.47 6.61 -10.22
C GLY A 109 -0.22 7.20 -9.00
N GLY A 110 -1.53 7.43 -9.12
CA GLY A 110 -2.38 8.04 -8.11
C GLY A 110 -2.75 9.49 -8.44
N GLN A 111 -3.42 10.14 -7.49
CA GLN A 111 -3.83 11.52 -7.58
C GLN A 111 -3.27 12.33 -6.42
N ASP A 112 -2.49 13.36 -6.72
CA ASP A 112 -1.99 14.32 -5.74
C ASP A 112 -3.17 14.97 -5.00
N ASP A 113 -3.14 14.96 -3.67
CA ASP A 113 -4.23 15.51 -2.88
C ASP A 113 -4.28 17.04 -2.86
N SER A 114 -3.12 17.69 -2.99
CA SER A 114 -2.97 19.14 -2.95
C SER A 114 -3.33 19.81 -4.28
N THR A 115 -2.91 19.22 -5.40
CA THR A 115 -3.13 19.79 -6.74
C THR A 115 -4.26 19.09 -7.49
N GLY A 116 -4.67 17.91 -7.02
CA GLY A 116 -5.58 17.01 -7.72
C GLY A 116 -4.97 16.36 -8.96
N GLN A 117 -3.71 16.64 -9.32
CA GLN A 117 -3.10 16.14 -10.55
C GLN A 117 -2.97 14.63 -10.50
N LEU A 118 -3.13 13.99 -11.66
CA LEU A 118 -2.85 12.56 -11.77
C LEU A 118 -1.38 12.36 -12.05
N GLU A 119 -0.83 11.31 -11.48
CA GLU A 119 0.59 10.96 -11.58
C GLU A 119 0.75 9.69 -12.42
N ASN A 120 1.90 9.56 -13.09
CA ASN A 120 2.41 8.31 -13.68
C ASN A 120 3.91 8.12 -13.38
N ASP A 121 4.43 8.80 -12.37
CA ASP A 121 5.80 8.62 -11.93
C ASP A 121 6.00 7.25 -11.26
N VAL A 122 7.22 6.73 -11.36
CA VAL A 122 7.65 5.51 -10.68
C VAL A 122 8.55 5.92 -9.52
N ARG A 123 8.16 5.54 -8.31
CA ARG A 123 8.92 5.81 -7.08
C ARG A 123 9.28 4.50 -6.41
N VAL A 124 10.44 4.47 -5.76
CA VAL A 124 10.88 3.31 -5.00
C VAL A 124 11.28 3.70 -3.60
N LEU A 125 10.72 3.03 -2.61
CA LEU A 125 11.19 3.04 -1.23
C LEU A 125 12.04 1.81 -0.98
N ASN A 126 13.33 1.98 -0.74
CA ASN A 126 14.13 0.90 -0.22
C ASN A 126 13.83 0.70 1.27
N LEU A 127 13.24 -0.43 1.65
CA LEU A 127 12.76 -0.68 3.01
C LEU A 127 13.90 -0.88 4.03
N ARG A 128 15.07 -1.35 3.58
CA ARG A 128 16.27 -1.50 4.43
C ARG A 128 16.90 -0.14 4.73
N ARG A 129 17.09 0.69 3.71
CA ARG A 129 17.69 2.02 3.81
C ARG A 129 16.69 3.10 4.23
N ARG A 130 15.39 2.79 4.20
CA ARG A 130 14.27 3.69 4.50
C ARG A 130 14.36 5.00 3.71
N ARG A 131 14.65 4.87 2.42
CA ARG A 131 14.94 6.00 1.53
C ARG A 131 14.18 5.87 0.21
N TRP A 132 13.48 6.93 -0.13
CA TRP A 132 12.76 7.11 -1.39
C TRP A 132 13.69 7.61 -2.50
N ALA A 133 13.43 7.13 -3.72
CA ALA A 133 14.01 7.60 -4.96
C ALA A 133 12.94 7.70 -6.06
N ARG A 134 13.17 8.62 -7.00
CA ARG A 134 12.51 8.61 -8.31
C ARG A 134 13.24 7.63 -9.21
N LEU A 135 12.51 6.84 -9.99
CA LEU A 135 13.09 6.12 -11.11
C LEU A 135 12.63 6.78 -12.42
N ASP A 136 13.59 6.98 -13.31
CA ASP A 136 13.30 7.33 -14.69
C ASP A 136 13.23 6.03 -15.49
N VAL A 137 12.00 5.66 -15.87
CA VAL A 137 11.73 4.38 -16.53
C VAL A 137 11.56 4.61 -18.03
N PRO A 138 12.39 3.99 -18.88
CA PRO A 138 12.28 4.14 -20.33
C PRO A 138 11.04 3.45 -20.89
N GLY A 139 10.63 3.87 -22.08
CA GLY A 139 9.49 3.30 -22.82
C GLY A 139 8.19 4.10 -22.68
N GLU A 140 7.11 3.57 -23.26
CA GLU A 140 5.79 4.21 -23.22
C GLU A 140 5.10 3.90 -21.89
N ALA A 141 5.21 4.84 -20.95
CA ALA A 141 4.49 4.75 -19.69
C ALA A 141 2.97 4.88 -19.91
N PRO A 142 2.13 4.18 -19.12
CA PRO A 142 0.71 4.46 -19.08
C PRO A 142 0.45 5.93 -18.78
N CYS A 143 -0.63 6.48 -19.34
CA CYS A 143 -1.05 7.84 -19.00
C CYS A 143 -1.32 7.98 -17.49
N PRO A 144 -1.14 9.20 -16.92
CA PRO A 144 -1.43 9.46 -15.51
C PRO A 144 -2.82 9.03 -15.09
N ARG A 145 -2.89 8.22 -14.02
CA ARG A 145 -4.12 7.49 -13.64
C ARG A 145 -4.19 7.19 -12.15
N ARG A 146 -5.41 6.94 -11.65
CA ARG A 146 -5.68 6.51 -10.27
C ARG A 146 -6.73 5.39 -10.23
N GLY A 147 -6.77 4.65 -9.13
CA GLY A 147 -7.80 3.63 -8.88
C GLY A 147 -7.74 2.44 -9.83
N PHE A 148 -6.57 2.21 -10.44
CA PHE A 148 -6.28 1.05 -11.27
C PHE A 148 -5.89 -0.15 -10.39
N LYS A 149 -5.80 -1.33 -11.01
CA LYS A 149 -5.27 -2.54 -10.37
C LYS A 149 -3.98 -2.96 -11.02
N ASN A 150 -3.16 -3.67 -10.28
CA ASN A 150 -1.90 -4.18 -10.80
C ASN A 150 -1.58 -5.55 -10.17
N GLN A 151 -0.63 -6.26 -10.79
CA GLN A 151 0.00 -7.44 -10.23
C GLN A 151 1.45 -7.54 -10.74
N TYR A 152 2.38 -7.82 -9.83
CA TYR A 152 3.77 -8.11 -10.16
C TYR A 152 4.02 -9.62 -10.30
N PHE A 153 4.76 -10.01 -11.33
CA PHE A 153 5.25 -11.38 -11.55
C PHE A 153 6.61 -11.39 -12.23
N GLY A 154 7.57 -12.13 -11.67
CA GLY A 154 8.92 -12.24 -12.22
C GLY A 154 9.66 -10.91 -12.22
N THR A 155 9.66 -10.21 -13.35
CA THR A 155 10.28 -8.88 -13.54
C THR A 155 9.30 -7.87 -14.12
N THR A 156 8.02 -8.20 -14.14
CA THR A 156 7.00 -7.50 -14.89
C THR A 156 5.86 -7.08 -13.98
N LEU A 157 5.45 -5.83 -14.10
CA LEU A 157 4.24 -5.31 -13.48
C LEU A 157 3.17 -5.13 -14.55
N VAL A 158 2.03 -5.82 -14.39
CA VAL A 158 0.85 -5.59 -15.22
C VAL A 158 -0.07 -4.61 -14.51
N ILE A 159 -0.56 -3.63 -15.25
CA ILE A 159 -1.49 -2.60 -14.80
C ILE A 159 -2.75 -2.68 -15.65
N SER A 160 -3.92 -2.69 -15.02
CA SER A 160 -5.20 -2.73 -15.73
C SER A 160 -6.16 -1.67 -15.22
N SER A 161 -6.92 -1.10 -16.16
CA SER A 161 -8.02 -0.17 -15.90
C SER A 161 -7.58 1.11 -15.18
N GLY A 162 -8.55 1.82 -14.60
CA GLY A 162 -8.34 3.02 -13.79
C GLY A 162 -9.12 4.22 -14.29
N PHE A 163 -8.89 5.36 -13.66
CA PHE A 163 -9.53 6.63 -13.97
C PHE A 163 -8.48 7.65 -14.43
N VAL A 164 -8.82 8.36 -15.50
CA VAL A 164 -8.06 9.50 -16.03
C VAL A 164 -8.88 10.79 -15.92
N ARG A 165 -8.20 11.94 -15.88
CA ARG A 165 -8.89 13.24 -15.89
C ARG A 165 -9.55 13.43 -17.26
N SER A 166 -10.82 13.85 -17.26
CA SER A 166 -11.48 14.33 -18.47
C SER A 166 -10.75 15.59 -18.96
N THR A 167 -10.46 15.66 -20.25
CA THR A 167 -9.90 16.86 -20.91
C THR A 167 -10.93 17.98 -21.04
N GLN A 168 -12.23 17.70 -20.81
CA GLN A 168 -13.31 18.69 -20.81
C GLN A 168 -13.56 19.21 -19.39
N SER A 169 -13.48 20.53 -19.19
CA SER A 169 -13.70 21.19 -17.91
C SER A 169 -15.10 20.90 -17.36
N GLY A 170 -15.18 20.46 -16.10
CA GLY A 170 -16.46 20.25 -15.40
C GLY A 170 -17.06 18.85 -15.51
N LYS A 171 -16.43 17.90 -16.22
CA LYS A 171 -16.87 16.50 -16.25
C LYS A 171 -16.07 15.63 -15.29
N ALA A 172 -16.74 14.62 -14.72
CA ALA A 172 -16.12 13.60 -13.86
C ALA A 172 -15.00 12.84 -14.60
N ASN A 173 -14.14 12.16 -13.85
CA ASN A 173 -13.03 11.36 -14.40
C ASN A 173 -13.56 10.32 -15.41
N HIS A 174 -12.87 10.12 -16.52
CA HIS A 174 -13.22 9.11 -17.52
C HIS A 174 -12.67 7.75 -17.08
N GLN A 175 -13.51 6.72 -17.11
CA GLN A 175 -13.08 5.34 -16.92
C GLN A 175 -12.34 4.87 -18.17
N LEU A 176 -11.19 4.22 -18.01
CA LEU A 176 -10.46 3.67 -19.15
C LEU A 176 -11.24 2.48 -19.76
N PRO A 177 -11.11 2.22 -21.08
CA PRO A 177 -11.80 1.10 -21.72
C PRO A 177 -11.46 -0.24 -21.07
N ASP A 178 -12.36 -1.22 -21.18
CA ASP A 178 -12.17 -2.55 -20.55
C ASP A 178 -10.92 -3.29 -21.04
N SER A 179 -10.39 -2.95 -22.22
CA SER A 179 -9.16 -3.49 -22.80
C SER A 179 -7.87 -2.76 -22.38
N ASP A 180 -7.96 -1.76 -21.50
CA ASP A 180 -6.80 -0.98 -21.06
C ASP A 180 -5.91 -1.80 -20.11
N VAL A 181 -4.90 -2.44 -20.70
CA VAL A 181 -3.86 -3.23 -20.00
C VAL A 181 -2.49 -2.75 -20.46
N HIS A 182 -1.63 -2.46 -19.49
CA HIS A 182 -0.26 -2.05 -19.72
C HIS A 182 0.72 -2.98 -19.00
N VAL A 183 1.92 -3.10 -19.57
CA VAL A 183 2.99 -3.98 -19.07
C VAL A 183 4.24 -3.13 -18.85
N LEU A 184 4.75 -3.13 -17.63
CA LEU A 184 6.01 -2.49 -17.26
C LEU A 184 7.06 -3.57 -16.98
N SER A 185 8.14 -3.59 -17.78
CA SER A 185 9.30 -4.45 -17.54
C SER A 185 10.34 -3.72 -16.70
N LEU A 186 10.91 -4.41 -15.70
CA LEU A 186 11.94 -3.87 -14.80
C LEU A 186 13.36 -4.40 -15.11
N LEU A 187 13.54 -5.01 -16.29
CA LEU A 187 14.82 -5.54 -16.80
C LEU A 187 15.62 -4.49 -17.56
#